data_AF-A0A150FNP7-F1
#
_entry.id   AF-A0A150FNP7-F1
#
_cell.length_a   1.000
_cell.length_b   1.000
_cell.length_c   1.000
_cell.angle_alpha   90.00
_cell.angle_beta   90.00
_cell.angle_gamma   90.00
#
_symmetry.space_group_name_H-M   'P 1'
#
loop_
_entity.id
_entity.type
_entity.pdbx_description
1 polymer ?
#
loop_
_entity_poly.entity_id
_entity_poly.type
_entity_poly.pdbx_seq_one_letter_code
_entity_poly.pdbx_strand_id
1 'polypeptide(L)'
;MVLGNLKTKYMTRNDCYTANRKITPKGIMVHSTATPGVMAGSWFSRWNKSFKAGEINRQVCVHAFLDDKEIWQYLPWNHRGWHAGGAANNTHIGFEICEPSGFSYSGGANMVGYDVKKNESYFRAAWQNAINLCVYLCKEYCLTEKDIIGHAEGHRQGIASNHADPLHWFPRHGESMDTFRAAVKKALEGNQKPSPSTSQKLYRVQIGAYSVKANAEAQLERAKKAGFSDAFIKYD
;
A
#
# COMPACT_ATOMS: atom_id res chain seq x y z
N MET A 1 -6.39 -9.86 3.66
CA MET A 1 -5.39 -10.34 2.68
C MET A 1 -4.05 -9.79 3.13
N VAL A 2 -3.04 -10.63 3.39
CA VAL A 2 -1.74 -10.15 3.88
C VAL A 2 -0.91 -9.72 2.67
N LEU A 3 -0.44 -8.47 2.64
CA LEU A 3 0.57 -8.01 1.69
C LEU A 3 1.91 -8.64 2.06
N GLY A 4 2.38 -9.61 1.27
CA GLY A 4 3.59 -10.38 1.60
C GLY A 4 4.90 -9.56 1.69
N ASN A 5 4.93 -8.36 1.09
CA ASN A 5 6.06 -7.43 1.15
C ASN A 5 5.79 -6.20 2.04
N LEU A 6 4.70 -6.18 2.81
CA LEU A 6 4.41 -5.14 3.79
C LEU A 6 5.15 -5.41 5.10
N LYS A 7 6.01 -4.48 5.50
CA LYS A 7 6.74 -4.48 6.77
C LYS A 7 6.25 -3.34 7.63
N THR A 8 6.12 -3.56 8.93
CA THR A 8 5.65 -2.53 9.87
C THR A 8 6.75 -2.14 10.84
N LYS A 9 7.00 -0.83 10.97
CA LYS A 9 7.96 -0.28 11.93
C LYS A 9 7.63 1.17 12.28
N TYR A 10 6.82 1.38 13.30
CA TYR A 10 6.31 2.73 13.58
C TYR A 10 7.39 3.74 13.98
N MET A 11 7.27 4.96 13.45
CA MET A 11 8.13 6.10 13.76
C MET A 11 7.75 6.73 15.11
N THR A 12 8.01 6.01 16.20
CA THR A 12 7.58 6.39 17.55
C THR A 12 8.18 7.68 18.10
N ARG A 13 9.24 8.21 17.48
CA ARG A 13 9.86 9.51 17.82
C ARG A 13 9.30 10.68 17.02
N ASN A 14 8.54 10.41 15.95
CA ASN A 14 7.96 11.47 15.14
C ASN A 14 6.82 12.17 15.91
N ASP A 15 6.81 13.50 15.90
CA ASP A 15 5.81 14.28 16.65
C ASP A 15 4.36 14.02 16.20
N CYS A 16 4.16 13.61 14.94
CA CYS A 16 2.85 13.20 14.43
C CYS A 16 2.39 11.89 15.07
N TYR A 17 3.29 10.94 15.26
CA TYR A 17 2.99 9.68 15.94
C TYR A 17 2.66 9.94 17.41
N THR A 18 3.48 10.74 18.10
CA THR A 18 3.30 11.01 19.53
C THR A 18 2.06 11.85 19.83
N ALA A 19 1.60 12.69 18.88
CA ALA A 19 0.33 13.39 18.99
C ALA A 19 -0.88 12.43 19.08
N ASN A 20 -0.75 11.20 18.58
CA ASN A 20 -1.72 10.10 18.67
C ASN A 20 -3.15 10.45 18.24
N ARG A 21 -3.32 11.46 17.37
CA ARG A 21 -4.63 11.86 16.85
C ARG A 21 -5.13 10.80 15.89
N LYS A 22 -6.39 10.39 16.00
CA LYS A 22 -7.00 9.36 15.14
C LYS A 22 -7.89 9.96 14.06
N ILE A 23 -8.06 9.18 12.99
CA ILE A 23 -9.02 9.42 11.91
C ILE A 23 -9.85 8.17 11.69
N THR A 24 -11.03 8.33 11.12
CA THR A 24 -11.71 7.27 10.38
C THR A 24 -11.33 7.45 8.92
N PRO A 25 -10.53 6.56 8.33
CA PRO A 25 -10.15 6.68 6.93
C PRO A 25 -11.36 6.75 6.01
N LYS A 26 -11.38 7.74 5.12
CA LYS A 26 -12.40 7.97 4.09
C LYS A 26 -11.80 8.01 2.68
N GLY A 27 -10.47 7.88 2.57
CA GLY A 27 -9.78 7.91 1.30
C GLY A 27 -8.30 7.58 1.43
N ILE A 28 -7.64 7.47 0.29
CA ILE A 28 -6.21 7.20 0.16
C ILE A 28 -5.59 8.33 -0.66
N MET A 29 -4.47 8.88 -0.19
CA MET A 29 -3.73 9.91 -0.91
C MET A 29 -2.40 9.34 -1.43
N VAL A 30 -2.25 9.34 -2.74
CA VAL A 30 -1.04 8.88 -3.44
C VAL A 30 -0.06 10.04 -3.55
N HIS A 31 1.15 9.83 -3.07
CA HIS A 31 2.27 10.75 -3.19
C HIS A 31 3.43 10.13 -3.98
N SER A 32 4.36 10.98 -4.43
CA SER A 32 5.71 10.54 -4.77
C SER A 32 6.74 11.42 -4.08
N THR A 33 7.87 10.79 -3.72
CA THR A 33 8.79 11.38 -2.73
C THR A 33 9.49 12.67 -3.13
N ALA A 34 9.57 13.00 -4.43
CA ALA A 34 10.41 14.06 -4.98
C ALA A 34 11.86 14.05 -4.45
N THR A 35 12.34 12.88 -4.02
CA THR A 35 13.65 12.68 -3.38
C THR A 35 14.34 11.48 -4.07
N PRO A 36 14.90 11.69 -5.27
CA PRO A 36 15.44 10.61 -6.08
C PRO A 36 16.46 9.75 -5.34
N GLY A 37 16.27 8.43 -5.37
CA GLY A 37 17.21 7.45 -4.82
C GLY A 37 17.07 7.13 -3.32
N VAL A 38 16.07 7.69 -2.63
CA VAL A 38 15.78 7.32 -1.23
C VAL A 38 14.62 6.31 -1.19
N MET A 39 14.95 5.05 -0.91
CA MET A 39 14.03 3.90 -0.96
C MET A 39 13.28 3.68 0.36
N ALA A 40 12.24 2.85 0.34
CA ALA A 40 11.19 2.79 1.37
C ALA A 40 11.75 2.53 2.78
N GLY A 41 12.67 1.56 2.92
CA GLY A 41 13.34 1.25 4.20
C GLY A 41 14.18 2.40 4.77
N SER A 42 14.71 3.27 3.90
CA SER A 42 15.64 4.35 4.29
C SER A 42 14.93 5.57 4.90
N TRP A 43 13.62 5.68 4.73
CA TRP A 43 12.85 6.78 5.29
C TRP A 43 12.70 6.70 6.81
N PHE A 44 12.80 5.50 7.41
CA PHE A 44 12.69 5.34 8.86
C PHE A 44 13.66 6.25 9.63
N SER A 45 14.95 6.19 9.35
CA SER A 45 15.95 7.01 10.06
C SER A 45 15.85 8.50 9.74
N ARG A 46 15.24 8.85 8.60
CA ARG A 46 15.06 10.24 8.16
C ARG A 46 13.89 10.91 8.87
N TRP A 47 12.79 10.20 9.07
CA TRP A 47 11.54 10.76 9.58
C TRP A 47 11.15 10.27 10.98
N ASN A 48 11.80 9.25 11.55
CA ASN A 48 11.67 8.91 12.96
C ASN A 48 12.46 9.89 13.85
N LYS A 49 12.09 11.16 13.77
CA LYS A 49 12.74 12.32 14.39
C LYS A 49 11.69 13.31 14.88
N SER A 50 12.00 14.03 15.96
CA SER A 50 11.14 15.07 16.52
C SER A 50 11.52 16.45 16.00
N PHE A 51 10.54 17.18 15.47
CA PHE A 51 10.68 18.59 15.13
C PHE A 51 10.77 19.45 16.40
N LYS A 52 9.96 19.13 17.42
CA LYS A 52 9.97 19.81 18.73
C LYS A 52 11.33 19.72 19.42
N ALA A 53 12.05 18.61 19.24
CA ALA A 53 13.40 18.42 19.77
C ALA A 53 14.52 18.96 18.84
N GLY A 54 14.18 19.58 17.71
CA GLY A 54 15.16 20.14 16.77
C GLY A 54 15.91 19.12 15.91
N GLU A 55 15.46 17.86 15.84
CA GLU A 55 16.14 16.78 15.10
C GLU A 55 15.84 16.81 13.59
N ILE A 56 14.75 17.48 13.21
CA ILE A 56 14.28 17.69 11.85
C ILE A 56 13.69 19.10 11.72
N ASN A 57 13.79 19.71 10.55
CA ASN A 57 13.35 21.08 10.28
C ASN A 57 11.95 21.20 9.68
N ARG A 58 11.17 20.11 9.67
CA ARG A 58 9.82 20.07 9.10
C ARG A 58 8.93 19.09 9.84
N GLN A 59 7.63 19.39 9.87
CA GLN A 59 6.59 18.53 10.42
C GLN A 59 5.97 17.70 9.31
N VAL A 60 6.41 16.44 9.18
CA VAL A 60 5.99 15.53 8.11
C VAL A 60 5.77 14.13 8.66
N CYS A 61 4.73 13.45 8.17
CA CYS A 61 4.46 12.05 8.48
C CYS A 61 3.42 11.46 7.52
N VAL A 62 3.82 10.44 6.75
CA VAL A 62 2.92 9.60 5.93
C VAL A 62 2.77 8.23 6.57
N HIS A 63 1.78 7.46 6.12
CA HIS A 63 1.50 6.14 6.67
C HIS A 63 2.47 5.08 6.19
N ALA A 64 2.86 5.14 4.92
CA ALA A 64 3.80 4.20 4.35
C ALA A 64 4.65 4.82 3.25
N PHE A 65 5.78 4.18 3.00
CA PHE A 65 6.59 4.35 1.81
C PHE A 65 6.65 3.03 1.06
N LEU A 66 6.75 3.08 -0.26
CA LEU A 66 6.96 1.91 -1.09
C LEU A 66 7.94 2.20 -2.22
N ASP A 67 8.62 1.16 -2.68
CA ASP A 67 9.50 1.16 -3.85
C ASP A 67 9.19 -0.07 -4.73
N ASP A 68 10.12 -0.44 -5.62
CA ASP A 68 9.98 -1.59 -6.52
C ASP A 68 9.94 -2.95 -5.79
N LYS A 69 10.34 -3.02 -4.51
CA LYS A 69 10.53 -4.27 -3.77
C LYS A 69 9.60 -4.38 -2.59
N GLU A 70 9.51 -3.34 -1.78
CA GLU A 70 8.93 -3.42 -0.44
C GLU A 70 8.00 -2.25 -0.11
N ILE A 71 7.13 -2.48 0.87
CA ILE A 71 6.25 -1.47 1.45
C ILE A 71 6.56 -1.41 2.94
N TRP A 72 6.79 -0.21 3.46
CA TRP A 72 7.04 0.03 4.87
C TRP A 72 5.96 0.91 5.48
N GLN A 73 5.17 0.33 6.39
CA GLN A 73 4.24 1.08 7.23
C GLN A 73 4.98 1.70 8.42
N TYR A 74 4.91 3.01 8.52
CA TYR A 74 5.60 3.82 9.53
C TYR A 74 4.66 4.61 10.43
N LEU A 75 3.38 4.73 10.08
CA LEU A 75 2.33 5.25 10.95
C LEU A 75 1.12 4.29 10.88
N PRO A 76 0.47 3.96 12.02
CA PRO A 76 -0.76 3.18 12.01
C PRO A 76 -1.81 3.80 11.08
N TRP A 77 -2.51 2.98 10.30
CA TRP A 77 -3.43 3.45 9.24
C TRP A 77 -4.57 4.36 9.72
N ASN A 78 -4.96 4.27 11.00
CA ASN A 78 -5.99 5.11 11.60
C ASN A 78 -5.46 6.35 12.34
N HIS A 79 -4.16 6.65 12.24
CA HIS A 79 -3.62 7.92 12.74
C HIS A 79 -3.85 9.05 11.75
N ARG A 80 -3.98 10.26 12.29
CA ARG A 80 -3.97 11.49 11.52
C ARG A 80 -2.54 11.80 11.08
N GLY A 81 -2.20 11.50 9.83
CA GLY A 81 -0.91 11.87 9.25
C GLY A 81 -0.73 13.38 9.06
N TRP A 82 0.51 13.80 8.83
CA TRP A 82 0.91 15.17 8.47
C TRP A 82 1.55 15.14 7.08
N HIS A 83 0.74 14.86 6.06
CA HIS A 83 1.22 14.57 4.70
C HIS A 83 0.60 15.47 3.63
N ALA A 84 -0.67 15.86 3.78
CA ALA A 84 -1.41 16.54 2.74
C ALA A 84 -1.33 18.08 2.82
N GLY A 85 -0.82 18.65 3.92
CA GLY A 85 -0.85 20.10 4.13
C GLY A 85 -2.26 20.74 4.16
N GLY A 86 -3.31 19.95 4.43
CA GLY A 86 -4.70 20.44 4.40
C GLY A 86 -5.69 19.53 5.11
N ALA A 87 -6.99 19.72 4.82
CA ALA A 87 -8.10 18.99 5.44
C ALA A 87 -8.00 17.48 5.27
N ALA A 88 -7.38 17.01 4.17
CA ALA A 88 -7.18 15.59 3.87
C ALA A 88 -6.39 14.84 4.96
N ASN A 89 -5.54 15.52 5.75
CA ASN A 89 -4.87 14.91 6.90
C ASN A 89 -5.85 14.28 7.90
N ASN A 90 -7.10 14.76 7.96
CA ASN A 90 -8.12 14.27 8.88
C ASN A 90 -8.96 13.11 8.31
N THR A 91 -8.73 12.72 7.06
CA THR A 91 -9.59 11.76 6.35
C THR A 91 -8.84 10.74 5.51
N HIS A 92 -7.62 11.02 5.06
CA HIS A 92 -6.91 10.17 4.10
C HIS A 92 -5.74 9.42 4.72
N ILE A 93 -5.53 8.20 4.23
CA ILE A 93 -4.29 7.47 4.41
C ILE A 93 -3.32 7.90 3.30
N GLY A 94 -2.31 8.70 3.62
CA GLY A 94 -1.23 9.05 2.68
C GLY A 94 -0.10 8.02 2.62
N PHE A 95 0.36 7.68 1.42
CA PHE A 95 1.59 6.91 1.20
C PHE A 95 2.46 7.50 0.08
N GLU A 96 3.76 7.25 0.15
CA GLU A 96 4.78 7.78 -0.76
C GLU A 96 5.33 6.69 -1.68
N ILE A 97 5.27 6.92 -2.99
CA ILE A 97 6.00 6.11 -3.98
C ILE A 97 7.41 6.70 -4.11
N CYS A 98 8.42 5.90 -3.77
CA CYS A 98 9.82 6.32 -3.87
C CYS A 98 10.21 6.50 -5.34
N GLU A 99 10.96 7.56 -5.62
CA GLU A 99 11.44 7.85 -6.97
C GLU A 99 12.86 7.28 -7.15
N PRO A 100 13.20 6.67 -8.30
CA PRO A 100 14.49 6.01 -8.48
C PRO A 100 15.65 7.01 -8.49
N SER A 101 16.88 6.53 -8.34
CA SER A 101 18.06 7.40 -8.48
C SER A 101 18.35 7.78 -9.94
N GLY A 102 19.30 8.69 -10.15
CA GLY A 102 19.85 8.98 -11.49
C GLY A 102 19.23 10.17 -12.20
N PHE A 103 18.49 11.01 -11.46
CA PHE A 103 17.99 12.30 -11.92
C PHE A 103 17.90 13.27 -10.73
N SER A 104 17.58 14.53 -11.00
CA SER A 104 17.43 15.59 -9.99
C SER A 104 16.23 16.49 -10.28
N TYR A 105 15.84 17.33 -9.32
CA TYR A 105 14.90 18.43 -9.55
C TYR A 105 15.66 19.75 -9.68
N SER A 106 15.30 20.58 -10.66
CA SER A 106 15.83 21.95 -10.80
C SER A 106 14.95 23.03 -10.17
N GLY A 107 13.87 22.62 -9.50
CA GLY A 107 12.88 23.51 -8.89
C GLY A 107 11.46 23.02 -9.18
N GLY A 108 10.59 23.13 -8.16
CA GLY A 108 9.24 22.59 -8.24
C GLY A 108 9.23 21.12 -8.67
N ALA A 109 8.36 20.79 -9.63
CA ALA A 109 8.19 19.43 -10.13
C ALA A 109 9.01 19.11 -11.39
N ASN A 110 10.01 19.94 -11.73
CA ASN A 110 10.79 19.79 -12.96
C ASN A 110 11.93 18.76 -12.77
N MET A 111 11.72 17.54 -13.27
CA MET A 111 12.72 16.47 -13.28
C MET A 111 13.74 16.67 -14.41
N VAL A 112 15.01 16.75 -14.06
CA VAL A 112 16.16 16.90 -14.96
C VAL A 112 16.95 15.60 -15.01
N GLY A 113 17.19 15.09 -16.23
CA GLY A 113 17.95 13.86 -16.45
C GLY A 113 17.17 12.56 -16.21
N TYR A 114 15.85 12.62 -16.02
CA TYR A 114 15.03 11.43 -15.86
C TYR A 114 14.94 10.63 -17.18
N ASP A 115 15.51 9.43 -17.18
CA ASP A 115 15.42 8.50 -18.31
C ASP A 115 14.25 7.54 -18.11
N VAL A 116 13.20 7.70 -18.94
CA VAL A 116 11.99 6.88 -18.91
C VAL A 116 12.31 5.42 -19.20
N LYS A 117 13.10 5.14 -20.25
CA LYS A 117 13.38 3.77 -20.70
C LYS A 117 14.18 3.00 -19.66
N LYS A 118 15.17 3.66 -19.04
CA LYS A 118 15.98 3.06 -17.98
C LYS A 118 15.17 2.75 -16.73
N ASN A 119 14.18 3.58 -16.40
CA ASN A 119 13.39 3.45 -15.17
C ASN A 119 12.04 2.75 -15.35
N GLU A 120 11.71 2.28 -16.56
CA GLU A 120 10.40 1.65 -16.84
C GLU A 120 10.13 0.44 -15.94
N SER A 121 11.09 -0.47 -15.79
CA SER A 121 10.93 -1.66 -14.94
C SER A 121 10.72 -1.30 -13.48
N TYR A 122 11.47 -0.33 -12.95
CA TYR A 122 11.32 0.18 -11.60
C TYR A 122 9.92 0.79 -11.40
N PHE A 123 9.51 1.67 -12.32
CA PHE A 123 8.21 2.34 -12.25
C PHE A 123 7.07 1.32 -12.21
N ARG A 124 7.09 0.31 -13.10
CA ARG A 124 6.05 -0.73 -13.15
C ARG A 124 5.98 -1.56 -11.87
N ALA A 125 7.12 -1.89 -11.28
CA ALA A 125 7.16 -2.63 -10.01
C ALA A 125 6.63 -1.78 -8.84
N ALA A 126 7.07 -0.53 -8.71
CA ALA A 126 6.59 0.40 -7.69
C ALA A 126 5.09 0.71 -7.86
N TRP A 127 4.64 0.90 -9.11
CA TRP A 127 3.23 1.06 -9.48
C TRP A 127 2.38 -0.13 -9.05
N GLN A 128 2.86 -1.36 -9.29
CA GLN A 128 2.16 -2.57 -8.86
C GLN A 128 2.10 -2.67 -7.33
N ASN A 129 3.16 -2.31 -6.61
CA ASN A 129 3.14 -2.25 -5.15
C ASN A 129 2.14 -1.19 -4.64
N ALA A 130 2.05 -0.03 -5.29
CA ALA A 130 1.05 0.99 -4.97
C ALA A 130 -0.39 0.50 -5.20
N ILE A 131 -0.65 -0.21 -6.31
CA ILE A 131 -1.95 -0.85 -6.57
C ILE A 131 -2.27 -1.85 -5.44
N ASN A 132 -1.32 -2.73 -5.11
CA ASN A 132 -1.53 -3.76 -4.10
C ASN A 132 -1.81 -3.15 -2.72
N LEU A 133 -1.10 -2.07 -2.35
CA LEU A 133 -1.36 -1.32 -1.13
C LEU A 133 -2.77 -0.70 -1.12
N CYS A 134 -3.17 -0.07 -2.22
CA CYS A 134 -4.50 0.51 -2.34
C CYS A 134 -5.60 -0.55 -2.22
N VAL A 135 -5.45 -1.69 -2.89
CA VAL A 135 -6.40 -2.83 -2.78
C VAL A 135 -6.52 -3.32 -1.34
N TYR A 136 -5.39 -3.46 -0.64
CA TYR A 136 -5.37 -3.85 0.76
C TYR A 136 -6.13 -2.86 1.64
N LEU A 137 -5.84 -1.56 1.51
CA LEU A 137 -6.48 -0.49 2.29
C LEU A 137 -7.97 -0.35 1.95
N CYS A 138 -8.35 -0.48 0.68
CA CYS A 138 -9.75 -0.48 0.26
C CYS A 138 -10.55 -1.60 0.93
N LYS A 139 -9.98 -2.80 1.02
CA LYS A 139 -10.63 -3.92 1.72
C LYS A 139 -10.71 -3.70 3.23
N GLU A 140 -9.65 -3.18 3.83
CA GLU A 140 -9.58 -2.94 5.29
C GLU A 140 -10.57 -1.86 5.75
N TYR A 141 -10.75 -0.82 4.94
CA TYR A 141 -11.54 0.37 5.31
C TYR A 141 -12.84 0.53 4.50
N CYS A 142 -13.26 -0.50 3.77
CA CYS A 142 -14.44 -0.48 2.91
C CYS A 142 -14.44 0.70 1.91
N LEU A 143 -13.27 1.02 1.34
CA LEU A 143 -13.09 2.02 0.30
C LEU A 143 -13.13 1.37 -1.10
N THR A 144 -13.22 2.22 -2.11
CA THR A 144 -13.22 1.85 -3.54
C THR A 144 -12.11 2.62 -4.27
N GLU A 145 -11.92 2.35 -5.56
CA GLU A 145 -11.00 3.13 -6.39
C GLU A 145 -11.34 4.63 -6.43
N LYS A 146 -12.61 4.98 -6.21
CA LYS A 146 -13.10 6.36 -6.27
C LYS A 146 -12.62 7.19 -5.09
N ASP A 147 -12.21 6.53 -4.01
CA ASP A 147 -11.73 7.16 -2.78
C ASP A 147 -10.20 7.37 -2.82
N ILE A 148 -9.56 7.18 -3.98
CA ILE A 148 -8.12 7.31 -4.19
C ILE A 148 -7.82 8.55 -5.02
N ILE A 149 -7.03 9.46 -4.46
CA ILE A 149 -6.62 10.71 -5.11
C ILE A 149 -5.11 10.90 -5.05
N GLY A 150 -4.53 11.61 -6.02
CA GLY A 150 -3.18 12.15 -5.92
C GLY A 150 -3.13 13.44 -5.09
N HIS A 151 -1.96 13.87 -4.62
CA HIS A 151 -1.82 15.15 -3.91
C HIS A 151 -2.32 16.33 -4.75
N ALA A 152 -1.92 16.41 -6.02
CA ALA A 152 -2.35 17.47 -6.94
C ALA A 152 -3.87 17.48 -7.19
N GLU A 153 -4.53 16.31 -7.15
CA GLU A 153 -6.00 16.23 -7.17
C GLU A 153 -6.61 16.76 -5.88
N GLY A 154 -6.05 16.39 -4.72
CA GLY A 154 -6.44 16.94 -3.43
C GLY A 154 -6.28 18.46 -3.34
N HIS A 155 -5.26 19.02 -3.98
CA HIS A 155 -5.09 20.46 -4.08
C HIS A 155 -6.22 21.12 -4.88
N ARG A 156 -6.54 20.56 -6.06
CA ARG A 156 -7.65 21.03 -6.90
C ARG A 156 -9.00 20.94 -6.20
N GLN A 157 -9.16 19.98 -5.27
CA GLN A 157 -10.34 19.83 -4.42
C GLN A 157 -10.33 20.75 -3.18
N GLY A 158 -9.26 21.54 -2.96
CA GLY A 158 -9.14 22.44 -1.81
C GLY A 158 -8.84 21.75 -0.47
N ILE A 159 -8.44 20.48 -0.48
CA ILE A 159 -8.19 19.69 0.74
C ILE A 159 -6.71 19.38 0.99
N ALA A 160 -5.82 19.78 0.09
CA ALA A 160 -4.37 19.60 0.20
C ALA A 160 -3.58 20.84 -0.27
N SER A 161 -2.31 20.91 0.13
CA SER A 161 -1.37 21.94 -0.31
C SER A 161 -1.06 21.84 -1.81
N ASN A 162 -0.49 22.92 -2.38
CA ASN A 162 -0.19 23.02 -3.81
C ASN A 162 1.06 22.22 -4.24
N HIS A 163 1.10 20.92 -3.93
CA HIS A 163 2.12 20.02 -4.45
C HIS A 163 1.62 19.34 -5.74
N ALA A 164 2.55 19.03 -6.64
CA ALA A 164 2.26 18.50 -7.96
C ALA A 164 2.22 16.96 -8.03
N ASP A 165 2.62 16.26 -6.97
CA ASP A 165 2.74 14.81 -6.96
C ASP A 165 1.37 14.10 -7.04
N PRO A 166 1.31 12.90 -7.66
CA PRO A 166 2.36 12.24 -8.44
C PRO A 166 2.36 12.64 -9.93
N LEU A 167 1.63 13.71 -10.31
CA LEU A 167 1.33 14.05 -11.70
C LEU A 167 2.52 14.56 -12.51
N HIS A 168 3.63 14.93 -11.87
CA HIS A 168 4.88 15.25 -12.56
C HIS A 168 5.63 14.01 -13.07
N TRP A 169 5.32 12.84 -12.51
CA TRP A 169 6.03 11.60 -12.78
C TRP A 169 5.19 10.60 -13.60
N PHE A 170 3.95 10.34 -13.22
CA PHE A 170 3.10 9.33 -13.90
C PHE A 170 2.98 9.52 -15.42
N PRO A 171 2.75 10.73 -15.95
CA PRO A 171 2.62 10.94 -17.39
C PRO A 171 3.88 10.59 -18.19
N ARG A 172 5.06 10.60 -17.56
CA ARG A 172 6.32 10.18 -18.22
C ARG A 172 6.32 8.71 -18.60
N HIS A 173 5.51 7.89 -17.93
CA HIS A 173 5.31 6.46 -18.20
C HIS A 173 3.97 6.15 -18.88
N GLY A 174 3.31 7.17 -19.44
CA GLY A 174 2.01 7.03 -20.10
C GLY A 174 0.85 6.73 -19.14
N GLU A 175 1.03 7.00 -17.85
CA GLU A 175 0.03 6.74 -16.81
C GLU A 175 -0.57 8.04 -16.23
N SER A 176 -1.70 7.90 -15.54
CA SER A 176 -2.38 8.97 -14.83
C SER A 176 -3.02 8.45 -13.54
N MET A 177 -3.59 9.34 -12.72
CA MET A 177 -4.40 8.90 -11.58
C MET A 177 -5.67 8.14 -12.02
N ASP A 178 -6.20 8.41 -13.21
CA ASP A 178 -7.36 7.67 -13.75
C ASP A 178 -6.97 6.24 -14.14
N THR A 179 -5.84 6.05 -14.82
CA THR A 179 -5.36 4.71 -15.14
C THR A 179 -4.94 3.95 -13.88
N PHE A 180 -4.40 4.63 -12.87
CA PHE A 180 -4.13 4.06 -11.54
C PHE A 180 -5.41 3.54 -10.88
N ARG A 181 -6.44 4.38 -10.78
CA ARG A 181 -7.75 3.99 -10.23
C ARG A 181 -8.37 2.84 -11.01
N ALA A 182 -8.31 2.86 -12.34
CA ALA A 182 -8.79 1.77 -13.18
C ALA A 182 -8.05 0.45 -12.90
N ALA A 183 -6.74 0.49 -12.70
CA ALA A 183 -5.94 -0.68 -12.35
C ALA A 183 -6.27 -1.20 -10.94
N VAL A 184 -6.48 -0.31 -9.96
CA VAL A 184 -6.94 -0.69 -8.62
C VAL A 184 -8.33 -1.33 -8.67
N LYS A 185 -9.28 -0.73 -9.41
CA LYS A 185 -10.61 -1.29 -9.63
C LYS A 185 -10.54 -2.70 -10.22
N LYS A 186 -9.78 -2.86 -11.30
CA LYS A 186 -9.55 -4.16 -11.93
C LYS A 186 -8.94 -5.17 -10.95
N ALA A 187 -8.05 -4.74 -10.06
CA ALA A 187 -7.45 -5.61 -9.06
C ALA A 187 -8.41 -5.94 -7.90
N LEU A 188 -9.32 -5.03 -7.54
CA LEU A 188 -10.41 -5.30 -6.59
C LEU A 188 -11.40 -6.32 -7.16
N GLU A 189 -11.75 -6.19 -8.44
CA GLU A 189 -12.64 -7.09 -9.19
C GLU A 189 -11.95 -8.43 -9.52
N GLY A 190 -10.69 -8.42 -9.98
CA GLY A 190 -9.95 -9.63 -10.37
C GLY A 190 -9.46 -10.48 -9.19
N ASN A 191 -9.37 -9.90 -7.99
CA ASN A 191 -9.27 -10.66 -6.75
C ASN A 191 -10.59 -11.33 -6.35
N GLN A 192 -11.67 -11.10 -7.10
CA GLN A 192 -12.79 -12.03 -7.19
C GLN A 192 -12.44 -13.18 -8.15
N LYS A 193 -11.45 -14.01 -7.80
CA LYS A 193 -11.77 -15.45 -7.90
C LYS A 193 -13.00 -15.64 -7.01
N PRO A 194 -13.98 -16.50 -7.34
CA PRO A 194 -15.10 -16.75 -6.45
C PRO A 194 -14.56 -17.32 -5.14
N SER A 195 -14.20 -16.43 -4.22
CA SER A 195 -14.28 -16.65 -2.81
C SER A 195 -15.78 -16.63 -2.58
N PRO A 196 -16.39 -17.73 -2.12
CA PRO A 196 -17.82 -17.76 -1.91
C PRO A 196 -18.15 -16.63 -0.93
N SER A 197 -18.71 -15.53 -1.46
CA SER A 197 -19.33 -14.51 -0.65
C SER A 197 -20.64 -15.12 -0.17
N THR A 198 -20.55 -15.75 0.98
CA THR A 198 -21.62 -15.83 1.96
C THR A 198 -20.98 -16.34 3.23
N SER A 199 -21.61 -16.03 4.35
CA SER A 199 -21.63 -16.87 5.54
C SER A 199 -22.12 -18.29 5.22
N GLN A 200 -21.49 -18.99 4.27
CA GLN A 200 -21.74 -20.39 4.00
C GLN A 200 -21.16 -21.16 5.17
N LYS A 201 -22.07 -21.63 6.03
CA LYS A 201 -21.77 -22.54 7.12
C LYS A 201 -21.23 -23.83 6.51
N LEU A 202 -19.90 -23.99 6.50
CA LEU A 202 -19.23 -25.18 6.00
C LEU A 202 -19.35 -26.30 7.03
N TYR A 203 -20.07 -27.36 6.67
CA TYR A 203 -20.08 -28.61 7.43
C TYR A 203 -18.94 -29.49 6.91
N ARG A 204 -18.03 -29.88 7.80
CA ARG A 204 -16.91 -30.77 7.48
C ARG A 204 -17.26 -32.17 7.93
N VAL A 205 -17.10 -33.14 7.04
CA VAL A 205 -17.22 -34.56 7.36
C VAL A 205 -15.82 -35.13 7.48
N GLN A 206 -15.43 -35.56 8.67
CA GLN A 206 -14.17 -36.25 8.90
C GLN A 206 -14.35 -37.72 8.52
N ILE A 207 -13.63 -38.14 7.48
CA ILE A 207 -13.67 -39.53 6.98
C ILE A 207 -12.65 -40.46 7.64
N GLY A 208 -11.87 -39.96 8.61
CA GLY A 208 -10.94 -40.75 9.42
C GLY A 208 -10.11 -39.90 10.40
N ALA A 209 -9.59 -40.55 11.45
CA ALA A 209 -8.61 -40.00 12.38
C ALA A 209 -7.49 -41.03 12.53
N TYR A 210 -6.24 -40.62 12.37
CA TYR A 210 -5.10 -41.55 12.31
C TYR A 210 -3.95 -41.03 13.18
N SER A 211 -3.40 -41.91 14.02
CA SER A 211 -2.18 -41.64 14.80
C SER A 211 -0.89 -41.79 13.98
N VAL A 212 -0.98 -42.39 12.79
CA VAL A 212 0.16 -42.60 11.87
C VAL A 212 -0.10 -41.83 10.58
N LYS A 213 0.82 -40.91 10.25
CA LYS A 213 0.71 -40.02 9.08
C LYS A 213 0.45 -40.75 7.76
N ALA A 214 1.16 -41.86 7.52
CA ALA A 214 1.01 -42.65 6.30
C ALA A 214 -0.43 -43.16 6.08
N ASN A 215 -1.16 -43.45 7.16
CA ASN A 215 -2.56 -43.91 7.07
C ASN A 215 -3.49 -42.74 6.70
N ALA A 216 -3.23 -41.53 7.21
CA ALA A 216 -3.97 -40.33 6.81
C ALA A 216 -3.73 -39.99 5.33
N GLU A 217 -2.49 -40.10 4.86
CA GLU A 217 -2.14 -39.89 3.44
C GLU A 217 -2.80 -40.94 2.53
N ALA A 218 -2.79 -42.22 2.92
CA ALA A 218 -3.49 -43.27 2.18
C ALA A 218 -5.00 -43.02 2.08
N GLN A 219 -5.64 -42.52 3.16
CA GLN A 219 -7.05 -42.15 3.15
C GLN A 219 -7.32 -40.93 2.25
N LEU A 220 -6.44 -39.93 2.27
CA LEU A 220 -6.54 -38.75 1.42
C LEU A 220 -6.50 -39.12 -0.07
N GLU A 221 -5.57 -40.01 -0.45
CA GLU A 221 -5.46 -40.50 -1.83
C GLU A 221 -6.71 -41.27 -2.27
N ARG A 222 -7.27 -42.12 -1.39
CA ARG A 222 -8.53 -42.81 -1.67
C ARG A 222 -9.69 -41.83 -1.85
N ALA A 223 -9.79 -40.80 -1.01
CA ALA A 223 -10.83 -39.78 -1.10
C ALA A 223 -10.73 -39.02 -2.43
N LYS A 224 -9.53 -38.61 -2.83
CA LYS A 224 -9.32 -37.93 -4.12
C LYS A 224 -9.68 -38.81 -5.31
N LYS A 225 -9.30 -40.10 -5.27
CA LYS A 225 -9.69 -41.08 -6.31
C LYS A 225 -11.20 -41.33 -6.37
N ALA A 226 -11.90 -41.20 -5.24
CA ALA A 226 -13.35 -41.30 -5.16
C ALA A 226 -14.08 -40.00 -5.57
N GLY A 227 -13.36 -38.97 -6.02
CA GLY A 227 -13.93 -37.72 -6.54
C GLY A 227 -13.93 -36.55 -5.56
N PHE A 228 -13.44 -36.71 -4.33
CA PHE A 228 -13.27 -35.62 -3.36
C PHE A 228 -11.95 -34.87 -3.62
N SER A 229 -11.90 -34.11 -4.71
CA SER A 229 -10.67 -33.46 -5.19
C SER A 229 -10.11 -32.37 -4.26
N ASP A 230 -10.97 -31.79 -3.41
CA ASP A 230 -10.65 -30.77 -2.41
C ASP A 230 -10.37 -31.36 -1.01
N ALA A 231 -10.37 -32.68 -0.86
CA ALA A 231 -10.02 -33.33 0.41
C ALA A 231 -8.61 -32.92 0.88
N PHE A 232 -8.44 -32.75 2.19
CA PHE A 232 -7.17 -32.38 2.82
C PHE A 232 -7.03 -33.03 4.21
N ILE A 233 -5.79 -33.17 4.68
CA ILE A 233 -5.49 -33.58 6.05
C ILE A 233 -5.45 -32.33 6.94
N LYS A 234 -6.20 -32.37 8.05
CA LYS A 234 -6.08 -31.41 9.15
C LYS A 234 -5.33 -32.10 10.30
N TYR A 235 -4.32 -31.43 10.85
CA TYR A 235 -3.64 -31.83 12.08
C TYR A 235 -4.04 -30.86 13.21
N ASP A 236 -4.00 -31.35 14.44
CA ASP A 236 -4.15 -30.52 15.65
C ASP A 236 -2.80 -29.98 16.13
#